data_AF-A0A401MRL6-F1
#
_entry.id   AF-A0A401MRL6-F1
#
_cell.length_a   1.000
_cell.length_b   1.000
_cell.length_c   1.000
_cell.angle_alpha   90.00
_cell.angle_beta   90.00
_cell.angle_gamma   90.00
#
_symmetry.space_group_name_H-M   'P 1'
#
loop_
_entity.id
_entity.type
_entity.pdbx_description
1 polymer ?
#
loop_
_entity_poly.entity_id
_entity_poly.type
_entity_poly.pdbx_seq_one_letter_code
_entity_poly.pdbx_strand_id
1 'polypeptide(L)' 'MAHHPEQGWSLLCNGVLLFEDTGELLPDGRVIAPRRPLGTGKVMTAA' A
#
# COMPACT_ATOMS: atom_id res chain seq x y z
N MET A 1 12.62 -11.89 -8.07
CA MET A 1 11.34 -11.62 -7.41
C MET A 1 11.42 -12.17 -6.00
N ALA A 2 11.15 -11.34 -5.00
CA ALA A 2 11.12 -11.76 -3.59
C ALA A 2 9.71 -11.50 -3.06
N HIS A 3 9.11 -12.49 -2.41
CA HIS A 3 7.77 -12.45 -1.86
C HIS A 3 7.86 -12.82 -0.39
N HIS A 4 7.55 -11.88 0.50
CA HIS A 4 7.69 -12.01 1.94
C HIS A 4 6.33 -11.81 2.61
N PRO A 5 5.41 -12.80 2.49
CA PRO A 5 4.05 -12.68 2.98
C PRO A 5 4.03 -12.52 4.51
N GLU A 6 5.00 -13.09 5.22
CA GLU A 6 5.18 -12.91 6.66
C GLU A 6 5.52 -11.47 7.06
N GLN A 7 6.03 -10.67 6.13
CA GLN A 7 6.37 -9.26 6.34
C GLN A 7 5.42 -8.29 5.63
N GLY A 8 4.50 -8.81 4.81
CA GLY A 8 3.47 -8.04 4.12
C GLY A 8 3.94 -7.25 2.90
N TRP A 9 4.99 -7.72 2.20
CA TRP A 9 5.48 -7.05 0.99
C TRP A 9 6.07 -8.00 -0.06
N SER A 10 6.12 -7.51 -1.28
CA SER A 10 6.75 -8.14 -2.45
C SER A 10 7.64 -7.16 -3.19
N LEU A 11 8.87 -7.58 -3.52
CA LEU A 11 9.76 -6.82 -4.39
C LEU A 11 9.59 -7.26 -5.85
N LEU A 12 9.06 -6.34 -6.65
CA LEU A 12 8.84 -6.52 -8.08
C LEU A 12 10.14 -6.32 -8.89
N CYS A 13 10.20 -6.89 -10.10
CA CYS A 13 11.40 -6.83 -10.94
C CYS A 13 11.78 -5.40 -11.37
N ASN A 14 10.84 -4.47 -11.35
CA ASN A 14 11.06 -3.05 -11.64
C ASN A 14 11.56 -2.25 -10.40
N GLY A 15 11.84 -2.92 -9.29
CA GLY A 15 12.33 -2.30 -8.06
C GLY A 15 11.25 -1.69 -7.17
N VAL A 16 9.97 -1.87 -7.50
CA VAL A 16 8.85 -1.43 -6.64
C VAL A 16 8.68 -2.40 -5.48
N LEU A 17 8.60 -1.88 -4.25
CA LEU A 17 8.08 -2.62 -3.11
C LEU A 17 6.56 -2.44 -3.06
N LEU A 18 5.84 -3.52 -3.31
CA LEU A 18 4.38 -3.58 -3.18
C LEU A 18 4.02 -4.13 -1.80
N PHE A 19 3.18 -3.41 -1.07
CA PHE A 19 2.64 -3.84 0.22
C PHE A 19 1.28 -4.53 0.04
N GLU A 20 0.92 -5.43 0.96
CA GLU A 20 -0.37 -6.15 0.95
C GLU A 20 -1.59 -5.22 1.00
N ASP A 21 -1.44 -4.01 1.54
CA ASP A 21 -2.50 -3.01 1.61
C ASP A 21 -2.64 -2.19 0.31
N THR A 22 -1.96 -2.57 -0.76
CA THR A 22 -1.87 -1.89 -2.07
C THR A 22 -1.04 -0.60 -2.07
N GLY A 23 -0.33 -0.28 -0.99
CA GLY A 23 0.68 0.77 -1.00
C GLY A 23 1.91 0.36 -1.81
N GLU A 24 2.65 1.35 -2.32
CA GLU A 24 3.90 1.12 -3.05
C GLU A 24 5.00 2.08 -2.60
N LEU A 25 6.24 1.58 -2.52
CA LEU A 25 7.46 2.39 -2.48
C LEU A 25 8.17 2.25 -3.82
N LEU A 26 8.28 3.35 -4.55
CA LEU A 26 8.93 3.41 -5.85
C LEU A 26 10.47 3.36 -5.70
N PRO A 27 11.20 2.97 -6.75
CA PRO A 27 12.67 2.93 -6.74
C PRO A 27 13.34 4.27 -6.44
N ASP A 28 12.64 5.39 -6.70
CA ASP A 28 13.09 6.74 -6.42
C ASP A 28 12.76 7.23 -5.00
N GLY A 29 12.18 6.35 -4.16
CA GLY A 29 11.82 6.64 -2.78
C GLY A 29 10.46 7.32 -2.61
N ARG A 30 9.72 7.59 -3.69
CA ARG A 30 8.36 8.13 -3.59
C ARG A 30 7.39 7.08 -3.06
N VAL A 31 6.44 7.52 -2.25
CA VAL A 31 5.40 6.69 -1.65
C VAL A 31 4.10 6.88 -2.43
N ILE A 32 3.47 5.77 -2.83
CA ILE A 32 2.08 5.72 -3.30
C ILE A 32 1.24 5.16 -2.16
N ALA A 33 0.26 5.94 -1.72
CA ALA A 33 -0.59 5.55 -0.62
C ALA A 33 -1.49 4.35 -0.98
N PRO A 34 -1.83 3.48 -0.01
CA PRO A 34 -2.81 2.42 -0.15
C PRO A 34 -4.12 2.91 -0.78
N ARG A 35 -4.67 2.12 -1.71
CA ARG A 35 -6.00 2.37 -2.27
C ARG A 35 -7.07 1.96 -1.27
N ARG A 36 -7.45 2.86 -0.38
CA ARG A 36 -8.61 2.67 0.49
C ARG A 36 -9.87 2.86 -0.35
N PRO A 37 -10.87 1.95 -0.28
CA PRO A 37 -12.21 2.27 -0.71
C PRO A 37 -12.63 3.55 0.01
N LEU A 38 -12.98 4.60 -0.73
CA LEU A 38 -13.66 5.75 -0.16
C LEU A 38 -14.97 5.20 0.40
N GLY A 39 -15.03 5.00 1.72
CA GLY A 39 -16.23 4.51 2.37
C GLY A 39 -17.40 5.36 1.92
N THR A 40 -18.42 4.74 1.33
CA THR A 40 -19.67 5.42 1.00
C THR A 40 -20.32 5.84 2.32
N GLY A 41 -19.98 7.03 2.79
CA GLY A 41 -20.65 7.80 3.82
C GLY A 41 -20.78 7.15 5.20
N LYS A 42 -19.92 7.55 6.14
CA LYS A 42 -20.39 8.18 7.40
C LYS A 42 -19.21 8.87 8.09
N VAL A 43 -19.19 10.20 8.00
CA VAL A 43 -18.44 11.01 8.96
C VAL A 43 -19.18 10.85 10.29
N MET A 44 -18.65 10.02 11.19
CA MET A 44 -19.11 10.02 12.57
C MET A 44 -18.55 11.30 13.21
N THR A 45 -19.36 12.36 13.20
CA THR A 45 -19.04 13.55 14.01
C THR A 45 -19.25 13.15 15.46
N ALA A 46 -18.18 13.11 16.25
CA ALA A 46 -18.27 12.93 17.69
C ALA A 46 -18.93 14.17 18.32
N ALA A 47 -19.87 13.93 19.24
CA ALA A 47 -20.54 14.95 20.05
C ALA A 47 -19.68 15.38 21.24
#